data_AF-A0A1A8BG16-F1
#
_entry.id   AF-A0A1A8BG16-F1
#
_cell.length_a   1.000
_cell.length_b   1.000
_cell.length_c   1.000
_cell.angle_alpha   90.00
_cell.angle_beta   90.00
_cell.angle_gamma   90.00
#
_symmetry.space_group_name_H-M   'P 1'
#
loop_
_entity.id
_entity.type
_entity.pdbx_description
1 polymer ?
#
loop_
_entity_poly.entity_id
_entity_poly.type
_entity_poly.pdbx_seq_one_letter_code
_entity_poly.pdbx_strand_id
1 'polypeptide(L)'
;DIRIDFTSYYHGDNLPFDGPGGILAHAFFPKTHRQGDIHFDYDESWTLGNHMGTDLLQVAAHEFGHVLGLQHSRKPKTIMYEYYSFF
;
A
#
# COMPACT_ATOMS: atom_id res chain seq x y z
N ASP A 1 7.50 -5.64 14.79
CA ASP A 1 7.89 -4.30 14.29
C ASP A 1 7.16 -3.94 13.01
N ILE A 2 7.34 -4.70 11.93
CA ILE A 2 6.55 -4.54 10.70
C ILE A 2 6.06 -5.93 10.27
N ARG A 3 4.77 -6.05 9.96
CA ARG A 3 4.14 -7.26 9.44
C ARG A 3 3.59 -6.96 8.05
N ILE A 4 3.86 -7.83 7.09
CA ILE A 4 3.43 -7.69 5.71
C ILE A 4 2.58 -8.90 5.35
N ASP A 5 1.35 -8.66 4.90
CA ASP A 5 0.45 -9.70 4.41
C ASP A 5 -0.10 -9.30 3.02
N PHE A 6 -0.38 -10.32 2.20
CA PHE A 6 -1.18 -10.17 0.99
C PHE A 6 -2.54 -10.81 1.25
N THR A 7 -3.61 -10.06 1.07
CA THR A 7 -4.97 -10.50 1.39
C THR A 7 -5.96 -9.98 0.35
N SER A 8 -7.08 -10.69 0.15
CA SER A 8 -8.15 -10.26 -0.77
C SER A 8 -9.38 -9.80 0.02
N TYR A 9 -10.14 -8.84 -0.52
CA TYR A 9 -11.43 -8.39 0.02
C TYR A 9 -11.41 -8.13 1.54
N TYR A 10 -12.38 -8.67 2.30
CA TYR A 10 -12.42 -8.54 3.75
C TYR A 10 -11.40 -9.45 4.43
N HIS A 11 -10.49 -8.85 5.19
CA HIS A 11 -9.36 -9.55 5.82
C HIS A 11 -9.19 -9.19 7.32
N GLY A 12 -10.29 -8.84 7.99
CA GLY A 12 -10.35 -8.78 9.46
C GLY A 12 -9.94 -7.46 10.09
N ASP A 13 -9.82 -6.37 9.31
CA ASP A 13 -9.41 -5.05 9.79
C ASP A 13 -10.45 -3.93 9.56
N ASN A 14 -11.60 -4.28 8.99
CA ASN A 14 -12.67 -3.37 8.56
C ASN A 14 -12.27 -2.36 7.47
N LEU A 15 -11.15 -2.57 6.80
CA LEU A 15 -10.70 -1.87 5.60
C LEU A 15 -10.60 -2.88 4.44
N PRO A 16 -11.72 -3.40 3.93
CA PRO A 16 -11.68 -4.41 2.88
C PRO A 16 -11.07 -3.86 1.58
N PHE A 17 -10.32 -4.70 0.88
CA PHE A 17 -9.92 -4.42 -0.49
C PHE A 17 -11.07 -4.61 -1.49
N ASP A 18 -10.89 -4.13 -2.70
CA ASP A 18 -11.89 -4.07 -3.76
C ASP A 18 -11.63 -5.02 -4.95
N GLY A 19 -10.53 -5.78 -4.92
CA GLY A 19 -10.13 -6.67 -6.01
C GLY A 19 -9.25 -5.92 -7.02
N PRO A 20 -9.25 -6.29 -8.31
CA PRO A 20 -8.34 -5.66 -9.27
C PRO A 20 -8.58 -4.15 -9.47
N GLY A 21 -7.54 -3.36 -9.26
CA GLY A 21 -7.55 -1.90 -9.32
C GLY A 21 -8.14 -1.27 -8.06
N GLY A 22 -8.06 0.06 -7.96
CA GLY A 22 -8.62 0.77 -6.80
C GLY A 22 -7.64 0.80 -5.63
N ILE A 23 -7.93 0.08 -4.55
CA ILE A 23 -7.11 0.08 -3.33
C ILE A 23 -5.98 -0.94 -3.45
N LEU A 24 -4.78 -0.47 -3.76
CA LEU A 24 -3.61 -1.34 -3.97
C LEU A 24 -3.07 -1.94 -2.66
N ALA A 25 -3.05 -1.14 -1.60
CA ALA A 25 -2.49 -1.49 -0.30
C ALA A 25 -2.95 -0.48 0.76
N HIS A 26 -2.74 -0.82 2.03
CA HIS A 26 -2.79 0.14 3.13
C HIS A 26 -1.86 -0.26 4.27
N ALA A 27 -1.50 0.73 5.09
CA ALA A 27 -0.64 0.55 6.24
C ALA A 27 -1.12 1.31 7.48
N PHE A 28 -0.71 0.80 8.63
CA PHE A 28 -1.11 1.34 9.94
C PHE A 28 0.01 2.16 10.59
N PHE A 29 -0.32 3.42 10.86
CA PHE A 29 0.57 4.42 11.45
C PHE A 29 1.16 4.00 12.81
N PRO A 30 2.31 4.60 13.22
CA PRO A 30 2.81 4.50 14.58
C PRO A 30 1.79 4.88 15.63
N LYS A 31 1.91 4.28 16.83
CA LYS A 31 1.06 4.54 18.00
C LYS A 31 -0.42 4.20 17.81
N THR A 32 -0.72 3.29 16.88
CA THR A 32 -2.04 2.68 16.68
C THR A 32 -2.06 1.23 17.16
N HIS A 33 -3.24 0.62 17.29
CA HIS A 33 -3.35 -0.78 17.76
C HIS A 33 -2.72 -1.81 16.81
N ARG A 34 -2.57 -1.44 15.53
CA ARG A 34 -2.01 -2.27 14.44
C ARG A 34 -0.71 -1.71 13.88
N GLN A 35 -0.04 -0.87 14.64
CA GLN A 35 1.20 -0.23 14.21
C GLN A 35 2.13 -1.22 13.50
N GLY A 36 2.55 -0.85 12.30
CA GLY A 36 3.50 -1.65 11.51
C GLY A 36 2.86 -2.75 10.65
N ASP A 37 1.55 -2.94 10.70
CA ASP A 37 0.87 -3.79 9.72
C ASP A 37 0.82 -3.07 8.36
N ILE A 38 1.15 -3.80 7.30
CA ILE A 38 0.97 -3.42 5.90
C ILE A 38 0.22 -4.56 5.22
N HIS A 39 -0.88 -4.24 4.55
CA HIS A 39 -1.60 -5.18 3.70
C HIS A 39 -1.51 -4.74 2.26
N PHE A 40 -1.23 -5.69 1.37
CA PHE A 40 -1.32 -5.51 -0.07
C PHE A 40 -2.54 -6.27 -0.59
N ASP A 41 -3.28 -5.69 -1.52
CA ASP A 41 -4.36 -6.43 -2.17
C ASP A 41 -3.75 -7.56 -3.01
N TYR A 42 -4.08 -8.80 -2.66
CA TYR A 42 -3.59 -9.99 -3.36
C TYR A 42 -4.12 -10.08 -4.81
N ASP A 43 -5.25 -9.44 -5.09
CA ASP A 43 -5.93 -9.52 -6.39
C ASP A 43 -5.32 -8.57 -7.44
N GLU A 44 -4.35 -7.74 -7.04
CA GLU A 44 -3.58 -6.88 -7.95
C GLU A 44 -2.55 -7.66 -8.78
N SER A 45 -2.31 -7.19 -10.00
CA SER A 45 -1.28 -7.74 -10.88
C SER A 45 0.10 -7.18 -10.51
N TRP A 46 0.67 -7.66 -9.41
CA TRP A 46 1.98 -7.21 -8.91
C TRP A 46 3.14 -7.52 -9.87
N THR A 47 3.94 -6.50 -10.17
CA THR A 47 5.17 -6.60 -10.98
C THR A 47 6.34 -5.92 -10.27
N LEU A 48 7.54 -6.08 -10.84
CA LEU A 48 8.75 -5.39 -10.39
C LEU A 48 9.44 -4.73 -11.59
N GLY A 49 9.62 -3.42 -11.52
CA GLY A 49 10.41 -2.62 -12.45
C GLY A 49 9.88 -2.55 -13.87
N ASN A 50 8.58 -2.78 -14.07
CA ASN A 50 7.97 -2.72 -15.41
C ASN A 50 6.51 -2.27 -15.40
N HIS A 51 6.07 -1.73 -16.54
CA HIS A 51 4.74 -1.15 -16.73
C HIS A 51 3.61 -2.17 -17.01
N MET A 52 3.87 -3.48 -16.90
CA MET A 52 2.86 -4.49 -17.23
C MET A 52 1.86 -4.75 -16.09
N GLY A 53 2.07 -4.11 -14.94
CA GLY A 53 1.21 -4.24 -13.77
C GLY A 53 1.53 -3.19 -12.71
N THR A 54 1.16 -3.49 -11.47
CA THR A 54 1.35 -2.61 -10.32
C THR A 54 2.72 -2.88 -9.71
N ASP A 55 3.60 -1.87 -9.69
CA ASP A 55 4.96 -2.02 -9.19
C ASP A 55 4.98 -2.18 -7.67
N LEU A 56 5.31 -3.39 -7.22
CA LEU A 56 5.29 -3.74 -5.80
C LEU A 56 6.31 -2.91 -5.01
N LEU A 57 7.47 -2.57 -5.59
CA LEU A 57 8.49 -1.79 -4.88
C LEU A 57 8.00 -0.36 -4.62
N GLN A 58 7.34 0.26 -5.59
CA GLN A 58 6.78 1.60 -5.46
C GLN A 58 5.67 1.65 -4.41
N VAL A 59 4.71 0.72 -4.46
CA VAL A 59 3.61 0.67 -3.48
C VAL A 59 4.16 0.33 -2.10
N ALA A 60 5.07 -0.63 -1.97
CA ALA A 60 5.69 -0.94 -0.69
C ALA A 60 6.43 0.27 -0.10
N ALA A 61 7.20 1.00 -0.91
CA ALA A 61 7.88 2.21 -0.45
C ALA A 61 6.91 3.28 0.07
N HIS A 62 5.74 3.41 -0.56
CA HIS A 62 4.65 4.28 -0.08
C HIS A 62 4.13 3.81 1.28
N GLU A 63 3.76 2.54 1.41
CA GLU A 63 3.20 1.97 2.64
C GLU A 63 4.19 1.99 3.82
N PHE A 64 5.48 1.73 3.55
CA PHE A 64 6.53 1.92 4.55
C PHE A 64 6.61 3.37 5.03
N GLY A 65 6.33 4.35 4.17
CA GLY A 65 6.23 5.75 4.58
C GLY A 65 5.15 5.96 5.64
N HIS A 66 3.98 5.37 5.46
CA HIS A 66 2.90 5.41 6.46
C HIS A 66 3.29 4.74 7.78
N VAL A 67 3.93 3.56 7.72
CA VAL A 67 4.47 2.89 8.90
C VAL A 67 5.52 3.75 9.63
N LEU A 68 6.27 4.58 8.91
CA LEU A 68 7.23 5.53 9.49
C LEU A 68 6.59 6.85 9.94
N GLY A 69 5.29 7.04 9.74
CA GLY A 69 4.53 8.20 10.19
C GLY A 69 4.33 9.30 9.15
N LEU A 70 4.65 9.05 7.88
CA LEU A 70 4.44 10.01 6.80
C LEU A 70 2.98 9.99 6.33
N GLN A 71 2.41 11.18 6.12
CA GLN A 71 1.10 11.33 5.46
C GLN A 71 1.27 11.47 3.95
N HIS A 72 0.16 11.40 3.22
CA HIS A 72 0.17 11.70 1.80
C HIS A 72 0.76 13.09 1.50
N SER A 73 1.56 13.14 0.45
CA SER A 73 2.08 14.36 -0.15
C SER A 73 1.07 14.89 -1.16
N ARG A 74 0.88 16.21 -1.19
CA ARG A 74 0.09 16.89 -2.23
C ARG A 74 0.88 17.15 -3.52
N LYS A 75 2.17 16.81 -3.54
CA LYS A 75 3.03 17.00 -4.71
C LYS A 75 2.94 15.76 -5.60
N PRO A 76 2.45 15.89 -6.86
CA PRO A 76 2.49 14.79 -7.80
C PRO A 76 3.92 14.30 -8.01
N LYS A 77 4.05 13.03 -8.38
CA LYS A 77 5.35 12.39 -8.63
C LYS A 77 6.28 12.24 -7.42
N THR A 78 5.70 12.18 -6.23
CA THR A 78 6.44 11.83 -5.00
C THR A 78 5.98 10.47 -4.51
N ILE A 79 6.85 9.72 -3.81
CA ILE A 79 6.51 8.37 -3.32
C ILE A 79 5.24 8.39 -2.47
N MET A 80 5.04 9.41 -1.63
CA MET A 80 3.84 9.54 -0.78
C MET A 80 2.64 10.21 -1.49
N TYR A 81 2.62 10.36 -2.82
CA TYR A 81 1.43 10.87 -3.51
C TYR A 81 0.31 9.83 -3.48
N GLU A 82 -0.92 10.25 -3.18
CA GLU A 82 -2.05 9.34 -2.89
C GLU A 82 -2.50 8.49 -4.10
N TYR A 83 -2.25 8.96 -5.32
CA TYR A 83 -2.60 8.23 -6.53
C TYR A 83 -1.38 7.54 -7.12
N TYR A 84 -1.53 6.24 -7.40
CA TYR A 84 -0.52 5.48 -8.10
C TYR A 84 -0.29 6.02 -9.50
N SER A 85 0.97 6.29 -9.82
CA SER A 85 1.45 6.56 -11.17
C SER A 85 2.81 5.92 -11.30
N PHE A 86 2.98 5.02 -12.26
CA PHE A 86 4.30 4.41 -12.51
C PHE A 86 5.33 5.49 -12.87
N PHE A 87 6.54 5.41 -12.29
CA PHE A 87 7.66 6.34 -12.53
C PHE A 87 8.73 5.80 -13.47
#